data_AF-A0A8J6KV84-F1
#
_entry.id   AF-A0A8J6KV84-F1
#
_cell.length_a   1.000
_cell.length_b   1.000
_cell.length_c   1.000
_cell.angle_alpha   90.00
_cell.angle_beta   90.00
_cell.angle_gamma   90.00
#
_symmetry.space_group_name_H-M   'P 1'
#
loop_
_entity.id
_entity.type
_entity.pdbx_description
1 polymer ?
#
loop_
_entity_poly.entity_id
_entity_poly.type
_entity_poly.pdbx_seq_one_letter_code
_entity_poly.pdbx_strand_id
1 'polypeptide(L)'
;MSAPSYEESCPPPKNLDREKPKTSSPFQTQHSALKTVGNLPPTAYNSASHELRHAPARPRFPTPPRASEAWPRMRVASMTVHNLYLFDRNGVCLHYSEWHRKKQAGIPKEEEYKLMYGMLFSIRSFVSKMSPLDMKDGFLSFQTSRYKLHYYETPTGIKVVMNTDLGVGPIRDVLHHIYSALYVELVVKNPLCPLGQTVQSELFRSRLDSYVRSLPFFSARAG
;
A
#
# COMPACT_ATOMS: atom_id res chain seq x y z
N MET A 1 -26.91 -15.42 -46.19
CA MET A 1 -27.00 -16.32 -45.01
C MET A 1 -26.18 -15.65 -43.91
N SER A 2 -26.63 -14.52 -43.35
CA SER A 2 -27.65 -14.39 -42.30
C SER A 2 -27.24 -15.11 -41.01
N ALA A 3 -26.77 -14.32 -40.04
CA ALA A 3 -26.49 -14.71 -38.67
C ALA A 3 -27.79 -14.90 -37.85
N PRO A 4 -27.71 -15.58 -36.71
CA PRO A 4 -28.50 -15.24 -35.51
C PRO A 4 -27.52 -14.84 -34.38
N SER A 5 -27.56 -13.66 -33.77
CA SER A 5 -28.63 -13.07 -32.93
C SER A 5 -29.04 -13.97 -31.77
N TYR A 6 -28.29 -13.93 -30.67
CA TYR A 6 -28.76 -14.35 -29.35
C TYR A 6 -28.69 -13.14 -28.42
N GLU A 7 -29.85 -12.55 -28.16
CA GLU A 7 -30.11 -11.69 -27.01
C GLU A 7 -30.33 -12.60 -25.80
N GLU A 8 -29.56 -12.40 -24.72
CA GLU A 8 -29.91 -12.95 -23.42
C GLU A 8 -29.97 -11.83 -22.39
N SER A 9 -31.20 -11.62 -21.92
CA SER A 9 -31.68 -10.57 -21.05
C SER A 9 -31.26 -10.80 -19.59
N CYS A 10 -30.56 -9.82 -18.98
CA CYS A 10 -30.36 -9.77 -17.53
C CYS A 10 -31.67 -9.44 -16.79
N PRO A 11 -32.05 -10.17 -15.72
CA PRO A 11 -33.14 -9.76 -14.84
C PRO A 11 -32.71 -8.60 -13.90
N PRO A 12 -33.64 -7.72 -13.50
CA PRO A 12 -33.33 -6.57 -12.66
C PRO A 12 -33.03 -6.98 -11.19
N PRO A 13 -32.17 -6.24 -10.47
CA PRO A 13 -31.88 -6.53 -9.07
C PRO A 13 -33.07 -6.17 -8.17
N LYS A 14 -33.40 -7.08 -7.24
CA LYS A 14 -34.40 -6.89 -6.18
C LYS A 14 -33.87 -5.89 -5.16
N ASN A 15 -34.71 -4.91 -4.80
CA ASN A 15 -34.48 -3.99 -3.68
C ASN A 15 -34.30 -4.80 -2.38
N LEU A 16 -33.16 -4.63 -1.71
CA LEU A 16 -32.98 -5.02 -0.32
C LEU A 16 -32.77 -3.76 0.52
N ASP A 17 -33.59 -3.68 1.55
CA ASP A 17 -33.80 -2.53 2.42
C ASP A 17 -32.56 -2.08 3.19
N ARG A 18 -32.56 -0.77 3.46
CA ARG A 18 -31.69 -0.06 4.41
C ARG A 18 -31.72 -0.71 5.79
N GLU A 19 -30.58 -1.24 6.24
CA GLU A 19 -30.26 -1.29 7.67
C GLU A 19 -29.16 -0.26 8.00
N LYS A 20 -29.50 0.67 8.90
CA LYS A 20 -28.56 1.64 9.50
C LYS A 20 -27.66 0.94 10.53
N PRO A 21 -26.36 1.21 10.60
CA PRO A 21 -25.53 0.74 11.70
C PRO A 21 -25.84 1.51 12.99
N LYS A 22 -26.19 0.79 14.06
CA LYS A 22 -26.29 1.31 15.43
C LYS A 22 -24.87 1.50 15.98
N THR A 23 -24.58 2.74 16.38
CA THR A 23 -23.42 3.11 17.20
C THR A 23 -23.67 2.69 18.66
N SER A 24 -22.77 1.91 19.25
CA SER A 24 -22.75 1.66 20.70
C SER A 24 -21.34 1.86 21.26
N SER A 25 -21.19 2.91 22.07
CA SER A 25 -20.00 3.23 22.87
C SER A 25 -19.89 2.32 24.11
N PRO A 26 -18.68 1.94 24.56
CA PRO A 26 -18.50 1.12 25.76
C PRO A 26 -18.28 2.01 26.99
N PHE A 27 -19.35 2.42 27.68
CA PHE A 27 -19.25 3.04 29.01
C PHE A 27 -20.55 2.83 29.79
N GLN A 28 -20.72 1.65 30.42
CA GLN A 28 -21.55 1.47 31.63
C GLN A 28 -21.58 0.00 32.07
N THR A 29 -20.58 -0.42 32.86
CA THR A 29 -20.77 -1.56 33.78
C THR A 29 -19.88 -1.38 35.00
N GLN A 30 -20.25 -0.49 35.92
CA GLN A 30 -19.88 -0.59 37.34
C GLN A 30 -20.97 0.09 38.16
N HIS A 31 -21.91 -0.67 38.71
CA HIS A 31 -22.65 -0.32 39.93
C HIS A 31 -23.58 -1.50 40.30
N SER A 32 -23.02 -2.57 40.87
CA SER A 32 -23.81 -3.55 41.64
C SER A 32 -22.90 -4.50 42.46
N ALA A 33 -22.28 -3.99 43.52
CA ALA A 33 -21.70 -4.83 44.57
C ALA A 33 -21.56 -4.05 45.87
N LEU A 34 -22.68 -3.57 46.40
CA LEU A 34 -22.78 -3.02 47.76
C LEU A 34 -24.06 -3.59 48.37
N LYS A 35 -23.91 -4.71 49.08
CA LYS A 35 -24.75 -5.22 50.17
C LYS A 35 -24.36 -6.67 50.39
N THR A 36 -23.64 -6.92 51.49
CA THR A 36 -23.77 -8.05 52.42
C THR A 36 -22.46 -8.15 53.21
N VAL A 37 -22.36 -7.44 54.33
CA VAL A 37 -21.46 -7.83 55.43
C VAL A 37 -22.26 -7.62 56.71
N GLY A 38 -22.93 -8.68 57.14
CA GLY A 38 -23.53 -8.80 58.46
C GLY A 38 -22.77 -9.87 59.23
N ASN A 39 -22.39 -9.52 60.45
CA ASN A 39 -22.05 -10.39 61.59
C ASN A 39 -20.67 -11.08 61.62
N LEU A 40 -19.78 -10.56 62.47
CA LEU A 40 -18.67 -11.28 63.09
C LEU A 40 -18.58 -10.93 64.60
N PRO A 41 -18.36 -11.90 65.50
CA PRO A 41 -18.30 -11.67 66.96
C PRO A 41 -16.95 -11.12 67.45
N PRO A 42 -16.90 -10.48 68.64
CA PRO A 42 -15.75 -9.73 69.11
C PRO A 42 -14.85 -10.56 70.03
N THR A 43 -13.91 -11.32 69.48
CA THR A 43 -12.82 -11.93 70.26
C THR A 43 -11.59 -12.16 69.39
N ALA A 44 -10.73 -11.15 69.30
CA ALA A 44 -9.29 -11.28 68.99
C ALA A 44 -8.62 -9.90 69.02
N TYR A 45 -8.86 -9.10 70.06
CA TYR A 45 -8.11 -7.86 70.30
C TYR A 45 -7.06 -8.15 71.36
N ASN A 46 -5.92 -8.71 70.93
CA ASN A 46 -4.60 -8.72 71.57
C ASN A 46 -3.83 -9.98 71.20
N SER A 47 -3.12 -9.93 70.06
CA SER A 47 -1.87 -10.66 69.78
C SER A 47 -1.45 -10.40 68.34
N ALA A 48 -1.10 -9.15 68.00
CA ALA A 48 -0.49 -8.84 66.71
C ALA A 48 0.38 -7.56 66.74
N SER A 49 0.94 -7.23 67.91
CA SER A 49 1.73 -6.00 68.09
C SER A 49 3.25 -6.21 67.96
N HIS A 50 3.72 -7.37 67.48
CA HIS A 50 5.14 -7.71 67.51
C HIS A 50 5.71 -8.35 66.23
N GLU A 51 5.10 -8.12 65.06
CA GLU A 51 5.68 -8.47 63.75
C GLU A 51 5.48 -7.36 62.71
N LEU A 52 5.98 -6.16 63.02
CA LEU A 52 6.02 -5.04 62.08
C LEU A 52 7.43 -4.45 62.00
N ARG A 53 8.40 -5.30 61.64
CA ARG A 53 9.72 -4.86 61.16
C ARG A 53 10.22 -5.83 60.10
N HIS A 54 9.66 -5.79 58.90
CA HIS A 54 10.35 -6.01 57.63
C HIS A 54 9.36 -5.75 56.49
N ALA A 55 9.39 -4.54 55.93
CA ALA A 55 8.65 -4.23 54.72
C ALA A 55 9.29 -4.97 53.52
N PRO A 56 8.52 -5.66 52.66
CA PRO A 56 9.08 -6.20 51.41
C PRO A 56 9.52 -5.04 50.52
N ALA A 57 10.72 -5.15 49.95
CA ALA A 57 11.25 -4.18 49.01
C ALA A 57 10.27 -3.97 47.84
N ARG A 58 9.89 -2.71 47.58
CA ARG A 58 9.03 -2.36 46.44
C ARG A 58 9.67 -2.90 45.15
N PRO A 59 8.89 -3.50 44.22
CA PRO A 59 9.39 -3.83 42.90
C PRO A 59 9.87 -2.54 42.23
N ARG A 60 11.14 -2.52 41.82
CA ARG A 60 11.68 -1.41 41.01
C ARG A 60 11.00 -1.48 39.65
N PHE A 61 10.11 -0.53 39.38
CA PHE A 61 9.69 -0.27 38.02
C PHE A 61 10.94 0.11 37.21
N PRO A 62 11.17 -0.45 36.01
CA PRO A 62 12.26 0.00 35.16
C PRO A 62 12.08 1.49 34.90
N THR A 63 13.15 2.24 35.06
CA THR A 63 13.18 3.68 34.76
C THR A 63 12.75 3.90 33.30
N PRO A 64 11.87 4.87 33.01
CA PRO A 64 11.58 5.22 31.62
C PRO A 64 12.89 5.63 30.93
N PRO A 65 13.12 5.22 29.68
CA PRO A 65 14.33 5.56 28.94
C PRO A 65 14.52 7.08 28.93
N ARG A 66 15.78 7.51 29.07
CA ARG A 66 16.17 8.92 29.07
C ARG A 66 15.67 9.55 27.77
N ALA A 67 15.16 10.77 27.79
CA ALA A 67 14.61 11.46 26.60
C ALA A 67 15.58 11.57 25.39
N SER A 68 16.86 11.21 25.55
CA SER A 68 17.83 11.04 24.47
C SER A 68 17.73 9.70 23.71
N GLU A 69 16.99 8.73 24.22
CA GLU A 69 16.67 7.43 23.59
C GLU A 69 15.24 7.43 23.02
N ALA A 70 14.68 8.64 22.85
CA ALA A 70 13.33 8.88 22.39
C ALA A 70 13.27 8.80 20.85
N TRP A 71 12.65 7.73 20.37
CA TRP A 71 12.09 7.52 19.02
C TRP A 71 13.12 7.51 17.88
N PRO A 72 13.03 6.58 16.90
CA PRO A 72 13.79 6.73 15.67
C PRO A 72 13.44 8.10 15.10
N ARG A 73 14.43 9.02 15.02
CA ARG A 73 14.33 10.29 14.30
C ARG A 73 13.47 10.00 13.08
N MET A 74 12.27 10.59 13.04
CA MET A 74 11.33 10.47 11.94
C MET A 74 12.12 10.91 10.72
N ARG A 75 12.70 9.94 10.00
CA ARG A 75 13.60 10.23 8.89
C ARG A 75 12.74 11.05 7.96
N VAL A 76 13.17 12.26 7.63
CA VAL A 76 12.56 13.02 6.55
C VAL A 76 12.49 12.04 5.39
N ALA A 77 11.27 11.64 5.04
CA ALA A 77 11.10 10.64 4.01
C ALA A 77 11.63 11.30 2.75
N SER A 78 12.76 10.78 2.27
CA SER A 78 13.25 11.03 0.93
C SER A 78 12.05 10.91 -0.02
N MET A 79 11.90 11.83 -0.95
CA MET A 79 10.81 11.84 -1.91
C MET A 79 11.46 11.73 -3.29
N THR A 80 11.83 10.49 -3.65
CA THR A 80 12.52 10.21 -4.92
C THR A 80 11.76 9.22 -5.77
N VAL A 81 12.00 9.32 -7.07
CA VAL A 81 11.63 8.31 -8.05
C VAL A 81 12.86 7.46 -8.35
N HIS A 82 12.76 6.14 -8.15
CA HIS A 82 13.84 5.20 -8.40
C HIS A 82 13.87 4.76 -9.86
N ASN A 83 12.77 4.17 -10.34
CA ASN A 83 12.64 3.66 -11.70
C ASN A 83 11.16 3.51 -12.09
N LEU A 84 10.94 3.30 -13.40
CA LEU A 84 9.63 3.10 -14.00
C LEU A 84 9.69 1.96 -15.02
N TYR A 85 8.65 1.13 -15.00
CA TYR A 85 8.39 0.10 -16.01
C TYR A 85 7.05 0.36 -16.69
N LEU A 86 7.00 0.06 -17.98
CA LEU A 86 5.77 0.00 -18.76
C LEU A 86 5.65 -1.40 -19.35
N PHE A 87 4.57 -2.12 -19.02
CA PHE A 87 4.32 -3.46 -19.56
C PHE A 87 3.04 -3.49 -20.39
N ASP A 88 3.04 -4.36 -21.39
CA ASP A 88 1.83 -4.73 -22.13
C ASP A 88 1.02 -5.82 -21.39
N ARG A 89 -0.17 -6.13 -21.91
CA ARG A 89 -1.04 -7.22 -21.45
C ARG A 89 -0.36 -8.59 -21.46
N ASN A 90 0.59 -8.80 -22.37
CA ASN A 90 1.32 -10.06 -22.56
C ASN A 90 2.61 -10.15 -21.73
N GLY A 91 2.93 -9.11 -20.95
CA GLY A 91 4.16 -9.07 -20.15
C GLY A 91 5.42 -8.64 -20.89
N VAL A 92 5.29 -8.18 -22.13
CA VAL A 92 6.39 -7.50 -22.83
C VAL A 92 6.70 -6.18 -22.12
N CYS A 93 7.98 -5.96 -21.82
CA CYS A 93 8.47 -4.70 -21.30
C CYS A 93 8.54 -3.67 -22.43
N LEU A 94 7.54 -2.78 -22.49
CA LEU A 94 7.44 -1.74 -23.50
C LEU A 94 8.48 -0.64 -23.27
N HIS A 95 8.75 -0.30 -22.00
CA HIS A 95 9.72 0.74 -21.66
C HIS A 95 10.28 0.56 -20.23
N TYR A 96 11.55 0.91 -20.06
CA TYR A 96 12.21 0.98 -18.76
C TYR A 96 13.03 2.27 -18.63
N SER A 97 12.83 3.00 -17.54
CA SER A 97 13.66 4.15 -17.16
C SER A 97 14.13 4.02 -15.72
N GLU A 98 15.35 4.47 -15.46
CA GLU A 98 15.98 4.42 -14.14
C GLU A 98 16.63 5.76 -13.81
N TRP A 99 16.44 6.23 -12.58
CA TRP A 99 17.00 7.50 -12.09
C TRP A 99 17.80 7.30 -10.80
N HIS A 100 17.16 6.94 -9.69
CA HIS A 100 17.79 6.86 -8.37
C HIS A 100 17.80 5.42 -7.81
N ARG A 101 18.35 4.46 -8.57
CA ARG A 101 18.45 3.06 -8.14
C ARG A 101 19.85 2.71 -7.65
N LYS A 102 20.02 2.65 -6.32
CA LYS A 102 21.30 2.31 -5.68
C LYS A 102 21.63 0.81 -5.71
N LYS A 103 20.61 -0.06 -5.77
CA LYS A 103 20.77 -1.52 -5.76
C LYS A 103 20.26 -2.11 -7.08
N GLN A 104 21.19 -2.61 -7.89
CA GLN A 104 20.86 -3.41 -9.07
C GLN A 104 20.47 -4.83 -8.69
N ALA A 105 19.69 -5.50 -9.55
CA ALA A 105 19.21 -6.86 -9.28
C ALA A 105 20.33 -7.92 -9.34
N GLY A 106 21.45 -7.64 -10.01
CA GLY A 106 22.53 -8.62 -10.22
C GLY A 106 22.21 -9.67 -11.28
N ILE A 107 21.16 -9.45 -12.08
CA ILE A 107 20.74 -10.28 -13.22
C ILE A 107 20.58 -9.41 -14.47
N PRO A 108 20.59 -10.00 -15.68
CA PRO A 108 20.30 -9.28 -16.92
C PRO A 108 18.93 -8.58 -16.86
N LYS A 109 18.83 -7.41 -17.51
CA LYS A 109 17.59 -6.60 -17.49
C LYS A 109 16.37 -7.37 -18.02
N GLU A 110 16.56 -8.19 -19.05
CA GLU A 110 15.46 -9.01 -19.62
C GLU A 110 14.89 -10.01 -18.62
N GLU A 111 15.74 -10.59 -17.77
CA GLU A 111 15.32 -11.48 -16.70
C GLU A 111 14.63 -10.71 -15.58
N GLU A 112 15.13 -9.51 -15.25
CA GLU A 112 14.47 -8.62 -14.29
C GLU A 112 13.06 -8.23 -14.74
N TYR A 113 12.85 -7.96 -16.03
CA TYR A 113 11.52 -7.65 -16.58
C TYR A 113 10.55 -8.80 -16.40
N LYS A 114 10.99 -10.04 -16.68
CA LYS A 114 10.20 -11.25 -16.49
C LYS A 114 9.88 -11.47 -15.00
N LEU A 115 10.87 -11.29 -14.13
CA LEU A 115 10.70 -11.40 -12.69
C LEU A 115 9.68 -10.38 -12.16
N MET A 116 9.81 -9.11 -12.55
CA MET A 116 8.90 -8.03 -12.17
C MET A 116 7.47 -8.32 -12.65
N TYR A 117 7.32 -8.73 -13.92
CA TYR A 117 5.99 -9.06 -14.46
C TYR A 117 5.37 -10.27 -13.78
N GLY A 118 6.14 -11.34 -13.55
CA GLY A 118 5.67 -12.53 -12.85
C GLY A 118 5.21 -12.23 -11.42
N MET A 119 5.95 -11.37 -10.71
CA MET A 119 5.56 -10.87 -9.39
C MET A 119 4.22 -10.12 -9.45
N LEU A 120 4.08 -9.16 -10.36
CA LEU A 120 2.85 -8.38 -10.52
C LEU A 120 1.65 -9.26 -10.90
N PHE A 121 1.86 -10.22 -11.80
CA PHE A 121 0.83 -11.18 -12.19
C PHE A 121 0.35 -12.01 -10.98
N SER A 122 1.29 -12.49 -10.17
CA SER A 122 0.99 -13.24 -8.95
C SER A 122 0.23 -12.39 -7.93
N ILE A 123 0.65 -11.14 -7.70
CA ILE A 123 -0.01 -10.24 -6.76
C ILE A 123 -1.45 -9.92 -7.19
N ARG A 124 -1.69 -9.69 -8.49
CA ARG A 124 -3.05 -9.47 -9.00
C ARG A 124 -3.96 -10.66 -8.74
N SER A 125 -3.48 -11.87 -9.03
CA SER A 125 -4.24 -13.11 -8.76
C SER A 125 -4.50 -13.29 -7.26
N PHE A 126 -3.48 -13.02 -6.44
CA PHE A 126 -3.58 -13.11 -4.99
C PHE A 126 -4.61 -12.13 -4.42
N VAL A 127 -4.50 -10.84 -4.75
CA VAL A 127 -5.41 -9.79 -4.27
C VAL A 127 -6.85 -10.08 -4.70
N SER A 128 -7.06 -10.55 -5.94
CA SER A 128 -8.40 -10.94 -6.42
C SER A 128 -9.03 -12.09 -5.63
N LYS A 129 -8.24 -13.02 -5.11
CA LYS A 129 -8.74 -14.19 -4.34
C LYS A 129 -8.87 -13.92 -2.84
N MET A 130 -8.03 -13.03 -2.32
CA MET A 130 -7.99 -12.70 -0.89
C MET A 130 -8.96 -11.58 -0.52
N SER A 131 -9.44 -10.81 -1.50
CA SER A 131 -10.43 -9.77 -1.23
C SER A 131 -11.75 -10.39 -0.76
N PRO A 132 -12.31 -9.96 0.38
CA PRO A 132 -13.61 -10.45 0.85
C PRO A 132 -14.79 -9.87 0.05
N LEU A 133 -14.52 -8.91 -0.83
CA LEU A 133 -15.51 -8.18 -1.63
C LEU A 133 -15.02 -8.00 -3.06
N ASP A 134 -15.96 -7.77 -3.98
CA ASP A 134 -15.63 -7.42 -5.36
C ASP A 134 -14.82 -6.13 -5.42
N MET A 135 -13.73 -6.16 -6.17
CA MET A 135 -12.82 -5.04 -6.31
C MET A 135 -13.03 -4.33 -7.63
N LYS A 136 -13.11 -2.99 -7.59
CA LYS A 136 -13.12 -2.16 -8.80
C LYS A 136 -11.71 -2.00 -9.39
N ASP A 137 -10.75 -1.63 -8.56
CA ASP A 137 -9.42 -1.20 -9.01
C ASP A 137 -8.31 -2.25 -8.79
N GLY A 138 -8.58 -3.32 -8.05
CA GLY A 138 -7.61 -4.39 -7.79
C GLY A 138 -6.40 -3.93 -6.98
N PHE A 139 -5.21 -4.43 -7.35
CA PHE A 139 -3.94 -4.09 -6.71
C PHE A 139 -3.53 -2.63 -7.02
N LEU A 140 -3.14 -1.87 -6.00
CA LEU A 140 -2.79 -0.44 -6.14
C LEU A 140 -1.31 -0.14 -5.87
N SER A 141 -0.78 -0.62 -4.74
CA SER A 141 0.61 -0.41 -4.34
C SER A 141 0.99 -1.37 -3.22
N PHE A 142 2.29 -1.60 -3.04
CA PHE A 142 2.84 -2.14 -1.80
C PHE A 142 4.06 -1.33 -1.39
N GLN A 143 4.47 -1.46 -0.14
CA GLN A 143 5.69 -0.85 0.35
C GLN A 143 6.52 -1.83 1.16
N THR A 144 7.83 -1.61 1.12
CA THR A 144 8.82 -2.32 1.94
C THR A 144 9.37 -1.39 3.00
N SER A 145 10.45 -1.79 3.69
CA SER A 145 11.18 -0.89 4.60
C SER A 145 11.97 0.21 3.88
N ARG A 146 12.08 0.18 2.55
CA ARG A 146 12.97 1.07 1.78
C ARG A 146 12.29 1.82 0.65
N TYR A 147 11.32 1.20 -0.02
CA TYR A 147 10.68 1.78 -1.19
C TYR A 147 9.20 1.38 -1.26
N LYS A 148 8.45 2.14 -2.05
CA LYS A 148 7.05 1.91 -2.38
C LYS A 148 6.91 1.68 -3.88
N LEU A 149 6.19 0.63 -4.26
CA LEU A 149 5.82 0.33 -5.64
C LEU A 149 4.40 0.79 -5.87
N HIS A 150 4.21 1.67 -6.86
CA HIS A 150 2.91 2.13 -7.32
C HIS A 150 2.55 1.42 -8.61
N TYR A 151 1.30 0.99 -8.72
CA TYR A 151 0.80 0.19 -9.83
C TYR A 151 -0.47 0.82 -10.41
N TYR A 152 -0.50 0.93 -11.72
CA TYR A 152 -1.69 1.34 -12.47
C TYR A 152 -1.86 0.43 -13.69
N GLU A 153 -3.04 -0.15 -13.83
CA GLU A 153 -3.41 -0.96 -14.99
C GLU A 153 -4.62 -0.38 -15.70
N THR A 154 -4.54 -0.36 -17.03
CA THR A 154 -5.62 0.08 -17.91
C THR A 154 -6.49 -1.11 -18.33
N PRO A 155 -7.75 -0.87 -18.75
CA PRO A 155 -8.60 -1.93 -19.29
C PRO A 155 -8.00 -2.65 -20.52
N THR A 156 -7.12 -1.98 -21.27
CA THR A 156 -6.41 -2.57 -22.41
C THR A 156 -5.20 -3.43 -21.99
N GLY A 157 -4.91 -3.52 -20.68
CA GLY A 157 -3.85 -4.34 -20.10
C GLY A 157 -2.46 -3.69 -20.03
N ILE A 158 -2.34 -2.41 -20.39
CA ILE A 158 -1.10 -1.64 -20.19
C ILE A 158 -0.92 -1.37 -18.71
N LYS A 159 0.29 -1.61 -18.20
CA LYS A 159 0.65 -1.48 -16.78
C LYS A 159 1.77 -0.47 -16.63
N VAL A 160 1.50 0.59 -15.87
CA VAL A 160 2.49 1.60 -15.49
C VAL A 160 2.91 1.31 -14.05
N VAL A 161 4.20 1.09 -13.85
CA VAL A 161 4.76 0.70 -12.54
C VAL A 161 5.87 1.67 -12.19
N MET A 162 5.79 2.30 -11.02
CA MET A 162 6.79 3.26 -10.57
C MET A 162 7.23 2.94 -9.15
N ASN A 163 8.54 2.87 -8.92
CA ASN A 163 9.09 2.75 -7.58
C ASN A 163 9.53 4.12 -7.07
N THR A 164 9.14 4.43 -5.85
CA THR A 164 9.51 5.67 -5.16
C THR A 164 9.95 5.38 -3.73
N ASP A 165 10.40 6.39 -3.02
CA ASP A 165 10.52 6.31 -1.57
C ASP A 165 9.16 6.22 -0.86
N LEU A 166 9.21 5.86 0.42
CA LEU A 166 8.04 5.68 1.31
C LEU A 166 7.23 6.95 1.56
N GLY A 167 7.86 8.12 1.41
CA GLY A 167 7.19 9.41 1.63
C GLY A 167 6.11 9.73 0.59
N VAL A 168 6.19 9.11 -0.59
CA VAL A 168 5.31 9.44 -1.71
C VAL A 168 3.91 8.86 -1.47
N GLY A 169 2.93 9.75 -1.46
CA GLY A 169 1.51 9.44 -1.36
C GLY A 169 0.97 8.65 -2.56
N PRO A 170 -0.36 8.50 -2.69
CA PRO A 170 -0.94 7.94 -3.89
C PRO A 170 -0.67 8.86 -5.09
N ILE A 171 -0.19 8.30 -6.20
CA ILE A 171 0.19 9.03 -7.42
C ILE A 171 -0.53 8.47 -8.66
N ARG A 172 -1.78 8.03 -8.49
CA ARG A 172 -2.56 7.37 -9.55
C ARG A 172 -2.80 8.28 -10.74
N ASP A 173 -3.00 9.57 -10.49
CA ASP A 173 -3.07 10.65 -11.46
C ASP A 173 -1.79 10.77 -12.29
N VAL A 174 -0.62 10.69 -11.66
CA VAL A 174 0.69 10.70 -12.34
C VAL A 174 0.84 9.49 -13.25
N LEU A 175 0.52 8.28 -12.76
CA LEU A 175 0.59 7.06 -13.56
C LEU A 175 -0.40 7.08 -14.74
N HIS A 176 -1.61 7.60 -14.52
CA HIS A 176 -2.59 7.80 -15.57
C HIS A 176 -2.12 8.83 -16.61
N HIS A 177 -1.46 9.91 -16.18
CA HIS A 177 -0.90 10.92 -17.10
C HIS A 177 0.19 10.31 -18.00
N ILE A 178 1.07 9.47 -17.45
CA ILE A 178 2.09 8.76 -18.22
C ILE A 178 1.45 7.87 -19.30
N TYR A 179 0.36 7.19 -18.96
CA TYR A 179 -0.38 6.41 -19.95
C TYR A 179 -1.04 7.32 -21.01
N SER A 180 -1.87 8.27 -20.57
CA SER A 180 -2.73 9.05 -21.46
C SER A 180 -1.96 10.10 -22.28
N ALA A 181 -1.20 10.98 -21.64
CA ALA A 181 -0.56 12.12 -22.29
C ALA A 181 0.79 11.78 -22.95
N LEU A 182 1.41 10.66 -22.58
CA LEU A 182 2.71 10.26 -23.13
C LEU A 182 2.62 8.99 -23.97
N TYR A 183 2.18 7.87 -23.39
CA TYR A 183 2.15 6.61 -24.15
C TYR A 183 1.12 6.64 -25.28
N VAL A 184 -0.13 7.04 -25.02
CA VAL A 184 -1.15 7.09 -26.06
C VAL A 184 -0.81 8.14 -27.13
N GLU A 185 -0.48 9.36 -26.72
CA GLU A 185 -0.18 10.46 -27.66
C GLU A 185 1.08 10.22 -28.52
N LEU A 186 2.14 9.67 -27.94
CA LEU A 186 3.46 9.63 -28.61
C LEU A 186 3.81 8.26 -29.17
N VAL A 187 3.13 7.19 -28.73
CA VAL A 187 3.36 5.82 -29.20
C VAL A 187 2.13 5.31 -29.94
N VAL A 188 0.95 5.27 -29.33
CA VAL A 188 -0.25 4.66 -29.95
C VAL A 188 -0.72 5.44 -31.17
N LYS A 189 -0.70 6.78 -31.11
CA LYS A 189 -1.08 7.62 -32.25
C LYS A 189 0.02 7.74 -33.32
N ASN A 190 1.22 7.23 -33.06
CA ASN A 190 2.32 7.28 -34.02
C ASN A 190 2.31 5.99 -34.87
N PRO A 191 1.90 6.02 -36.16
CA PRO A 191 1.80 4.83 -36.99
C PRO A 191 3.16 4.17 -37.27
N LEU A 192 4.27 4.89 -37.05
CA LEU A 192 5.63 4.36 -37.19
C LEU A 192 6.09 3.59 -35.93
N CYS A 193 5.31 3.60 -34.86
CA CYS A 193 5.59 2.88 -33.62
C CYS A 193 4.78 1.57 -33.57
N PRO A 194 5.39 0.41 -33.88
CA PRO A 194 4.71 -0.88 -33.70
C PRO A 194 4.35 -1.13 -32.24
N LEU A 195 3.14 -1.63 -32.02
CA LEU A 195 2.63 -1.96 -30.69
C LEU A 195 3.10 -3.36 -30.24
N GLY A 196 3.14 -3.58 -28.93
CA GLY A 196 3.49 -4.88 -28.34
C GLY A 196 5.00 -5.18 -28.31
N GLN A 197 5.86 -4.23 -28.69
CA GLN A 197 7.31 -4.33 -28.58
C GLN A 197 7.90 -3.11 -27.85
N THR A 198 9.18 -3.20 -27.48
CA THR A 198 9.91 -2.12 -26.82
C THR A 198 9.84 -0.83 -27.66
N VAL A 199 9.41 0.26 -27.02
CA VAL A 199 9.23 1.57 -27.66
C VAL A 199 10.59 2.15 -28.05
N GLN A 200 10.79 2.37 -29.34
CA GLN A 200 12.02 2.96 -29.88
C GLN A 200 11.95 4.49 -30.05
N SER A 201 10.76 5.08 -29.91
CA SER A 201 10.54 6.52 -30.09
C SER A 201 11.36 7.35 -29.10
N GLU A 202 12.35 8.08 -29.60
CA GLU A 202 13.18 8.99 -28.81
C GLU A 202 12.36 10.15 -28.22
N LEU A 203 11.36 10.64 -28.97
CA LEU A 203 10.46 11.69 -28.52
C LEU A 203 9.69 11.25 -27.27
N PHE A 204 9.14 10.03 -27.27
CA PHE A 204 8.48 9.46 -26.09
C PHE A 204 9.45 9.40 -24.90
N ARG A 205 10.66 8.87 -25.11
CA ARG A 205 11.67 8.72 -24.05
C ARG A 205 12.07 10.06 -23.45
N SER A 206 12.31 11.07 -24.29
CA SER A 206 12.67 12.42 -23.87
C SER A 206 11.55 13.11 -23.09
N ARG A 207 10.31 13.06 -23.60
CA ARG A 207 9.15 13.66 -22.93
C ARG A 207 8.83 12.99 -21.61
N LEU A 208 8.94 11.66 -21.54
CA LEU A 208 8.77 10.92 -20.29
C LEU A 208 9.82 11.28 -19.25
N ASP A 209 11.10 11.33 -19.63
CA ASP A 209 12.16 11.73 -18.71
C ASP A 209 11.97 13.17 -18.20
N SER A 210 11.64 14.10 -19.10
CA SER A 210 11.35 15.49 -18.73
C SER A 210 10.16 15.61 -17.78
N TYR A 211 9.08 14.86 -18.03
CA TYR A 211 7.91 14.83 -17.15
C TYR A 211 8.23 14.24 -15.77
N VAL A 212 8.93 13.10 -15.71
CA VAL A 212 9.25 12.48 -14.42
C VAL A 212 10.17 13.37 -13.59
N ARG A 213 11.12 14.07 -14.23
CA ARG A 213 12.01 15.04 -13.57
C ARG A 213 11.29 16.28 -13.04
N SER A 214 10.14 16.65 -13.61
CA SER A 214 9.36 17.80 -13.13
C SER A 214 8.46 17.47 -11.94
N LEU A 215 8.33 16.19 -11.58
CA LEU A 215 7.52 15.77 -10.44
C LEU A 215 8.08 16.34 -9.13
N PRO A 216 7.22 16.80 -8.20
CA PRO A 216 7.66 17.42 -6.95
C PRO A 216 8.42 16.45 -6.03
N PHE A 217 8.24 15.13 -6.24
CA PHE A 217 8.90 14.04 -5.53
C PHE A 217 9.97 13.34 -6.37
N PHE A 218 10.56 14.02 -7.36
CA PHE A 218 11.67 13.45 -8.12
C PHE A 218 12.99 13.50 -7.36
N SER A 219 13.26 14.63 -6.69
CA SER A 219 14.61 14.95 -6.19
C SER A 219 14.99 14.16 -4.94
N ALA A 220 16.14 13.50 -5.02
CA ALA A 220 16.85 12.99 -3.85
C ALA A 220 17.43 14.16 -3.08
N ARG A 221 16.66 14.75 -2.16
CA ARG A 221 17.30 15.49 -1.06
C ARG A 221 18.11 14.47 -0.26
N ALA A 222 19.39 14.38 -0.60
CA ALA A 222 20.42 13.77 0.21
C ALA A 222 20.38 14.50 1.56
N GLY A 223 19.89 13.79 2.58
CA GLY A 223 20.21 14.11 3.97
C GLY A 223 21.59 13.58 4.31
#